data_AF-A0A6N8ZDN8-F1
#
_entry.id   AF-A0A6N8ZDN8-F1
#
_cell.length_a   1.000
_cell.length_b   1.000
_cell.length_c   1.000
_cell.angle_alpha   90.00
_cell.angle_beta   90.00
_cell.angle_gamma   90.00
#
_symmetry.space_group_name_H-M   'P 1'
#
loop_
_entity.id
_entity.type
_entity.pdbx_description
1 polymer ?
#
loop_
_entity_poly.entity_id
_entity_poly.type
_entity_poly.pdbx_seq_one_letter_code
_entity_poly.pdbx_strand_id
1 'polypeptide(L)'
;MTGYASAGRSYVAVADADGTMRDLSPWVERVSPLGQALTGRDVTGVNDAAARTAAGPTAAQEFTLSGRWDDTPEIGPDAVLSGVVGHSVAVEYGPVGSASGQRRVSGTFVCLSYRISSRAGEPVRFEATFRQDGLVELGVW
;
A
#
# COMPACT_ATOMS: atom_id res chain seq x y z
N MET A 1 -11.62 -14.18 28.99
CA MET A 1 -11.00 -13.01 28.33
C MET A 1 -10.25 -13.56 27.13
N THR A 2 -10.88 -13.53 25.95
CA THR A 2 -10.35 -14.28 24.80
C THR A 2 -10.64 -13.52 23.52
N GLY A 3 -9.57 -12.97 22.94
CA GLY A 3 -9.44 -12.56 21.55
C GLY A 3 -10.12 -11.25 21.15
N TYR A 4 -9.38 -10.13 21.21
CA TYR A 4 -9.69 -9.04 20.29
C TYR A 4 -9.54 -9.59 18.86
N ALA A 5 -10.62 -9.53 18.08
CA ALA A 5 -10.56 -9.82 16.65
C ALA A 5 -9.72 -8.72 15.98
N SER A 6 -8.41 -8.91 15.86
CA SER A 6 -7.56 -8.05 15.03
C SER A 6 -7.52 -8.59 13.60
N ALA A 7 -8.66 -8.60 12.93
CA ALA A 7 -8.72 -8.54 11.48
C ALA A 7 -9.51 -7.28 11.16
N GLY A 8 -8.79 -6.15 11.05
CA GLY A 8 -9.40 -4.92 10.58
C GLY A 8 -10.08 -5.20 9.24
N ARG A 9 -11.25 -4.60 9.00
CA ARG A 9 -12.00 -4.72 7.73
C ARG A 9 -11.25 -4.14 6.51
N SER A 10 -9.96 -3.89 6.63
CA SER A 10 -9.15 -3.27 5.59
C SER A 10 -9.08 -4.16 4.37
N TYR A 11 -9.36 -3.57 3.21
CA TYR A 11 -9.21 -4.17 1.90
C TYR A 11 -7.89 -3.71 1.28
N VAL A 12 -7.15 -4.64 0.69
CA VAL A 12 -5.97 -4.34 -0.12
C VAL A 12 -5.95 -5.25 -1.34
N ALA A 13 -5.86 -4.64 -2.52
CA ALA A 13 -5.71 -5.35 -3.77
C ALA A 13 -4.56 -4.77 -4.59
N VAL A 14 -3.87 -5.67 -5.30
CA VAL A 14 -2.73 -5.35 -6.17
C VAL A 14 -2.97 -6.00 -7.52
N ALA A 15 -2.69 -5.27 -8.60
CA ALA A 15 -2.70 -5.85 -9.94
C ALA A 15 -1.56 -6.85 -10.08
N ASP A 16 -1.85 -8.05 -10.61
CA ASP A 16 -0.83 -9.00 -11.03
C ASP A 16 -0.11 -8.52 -12.31
N ALA A 17 0.87 -9.31 -12.79
CA ALA A 17 1.64 -8.99 -13.99
C ALA A 17 0.76 -8.91 -15.27
N ASP A 18 -0.41 -9.55 -15.26
CA ASP A 18 -1.39 -9.53 -16.34
C ASP A 18 -2.38 -8.35 -16.22
N GLY A 19 -2.24 -7.51 -15.18
CA GLY A 19 -3.08 -6.35 -14.94
C GLY A 19 -4.41 -6.64 -14.25
N THR A 20 -4.61 -7.85 -13.72
CA THR A 20 -5.83 -8.23 -12.99
C THR A 20 -5.70 -7.90 -11.51
N MET A 21 -6.68 -7.19 -10.94
CA MET A 21 -6.68 -6.87 -9.51
C MET A 21 -6.92 -8.13 -8.66
N ARG A 22 -5.97 -8.44 -7.77
CA ARG A 22 -6.04 -9.57 -6.84
C ARG A 22 -6.18 -9.06 -5.41
N ASP A 23 -7.18 -9.58 -4.70
CA ASP A 23 -7.41 -9.26 -3.29
C ASP A 23 -6.40 -9.99 -2.41
N LEU A 24 -5.53 -9.25 -1.73
CA LEU A 24 -4.51 -9.78 -0.82
C LEU A 24 -4.89 -9.61 0.65
N SER A 25 -6.07 -9.06 0.94
CA SER A 25 -6.57 -8.81 2.30
C SER A 25 -6.55 -10.04 3.22
N PRO A 26 -6.80 -11.27 2.75
CA PRO A 26 -6.74 -12.45 3.62
C PRO A 26 -5.36 -12.74 4.20
N TRP A 27 -4.29 -12.28 3.54
CA TRP A 27 -2.90 -12.60 3.90
C TRP A 27 -2.12 -11.41 4.46
N VAL A 28 -2.56 -10.17 4.19
CA VAL A 28 -1.89 -8.95 4.65
C VAL A 28 -2.23 -8.66 6.12
N GLU A 29 -1.20 -8.53 6.95
CA GLU A 29 -1.34 -8.18 8.37
C GLU A 29 -1.10 -6.68 8.62
N ARG A 30 -0.28 -6.04 7.78
CA ARG A 30 0.08 -4.63 7.94
C ARG A 30 0.30 -3.94 6.60
N VAL A 31 -0.27 -2.73 6.50
CA VAL A 31 -0.01 -1.74 5.45
C VAL A 31 0.59 -0.50 6.10
N SER A 32 1.78 -0.06 5.68
CA SER A 32 2.46 1.08 6.33
C SER A 32 3.34 1.89 5.38
N PRO A 33 3.25 3.23 5.41
CA PRO A 33 2.04 4.04 5.38
C PRO A 33 1.58 4.27 3.92
N LEU A 34 0.27 4.22 3.66
CA LEU A 34 -0.31 4.53 2.35
C LEU A 34 -1.21 5.77 2.45
N GLY A 35 -1.00 6.77 1.60
CA GLY A 35 -1.79 8.01 1.59
C GLY A 35 -1.29 9.03 0.59
N GLN A 36 -1.44 10.31 0.93
CA GLN A 36 -0.91 11.43 0.15
C GLN A 36 -0.04 12.31 1.04
N ALA A 37 1.08 12.78 0.50
CA ALA A 37 1.89 13.83 1.11
C ALA A 37 2.26 14.83 0.02
N LEU A 38 2.40 16.10 0.41
CA LEU A 38 2.85 17.17 -0.48
C LEU A 38 4.29 17.51 -0.14
N THR A 39 5.09 17.75 -1.18
CA THR A 39 6.32 18.49 -1.00
C THR A 39 5.97 19.96 -0.80
N GLY A 40 6.47 20.60 0.24
CA GLY A 40 6.24 22.02 0.51
C GLY A 40 7.56 22.77 0.44
N ARG A 41 7.53 24.01 -0.06
CA ARG A 41 8.67 24.93 -0.01
C ARG A 41 8.35 26.09 0.91
N ASP A 42 9.21 26.33 1.89
CA ASP A 42 9.12 27.52 2.73
C ASP A 42 9.44 28.77 1.87
N VAL A 43 8.54 29.75 1.94
CA VAL A 43 8.62 31.02 1.22
C VAL A 43 8.43 32.21 2.17
N THR A 44 8.67 32.00 3.46
CA THR A 44 8.53 33.01 4.51
C THR A 44 9.54 34.13 4.28
N GLY A 45 9.04 35.34 4.09
CA GLY A 45 9.83 36.56 3.97
C GLY A 45 10.16 37.18 5.33
N VAL A 46 11.17 38.05 5.34
CA VAL A 46 11.68 38.71 6.56
C VAL A 46 10.64 39.58 7.29
N ASN A 47 9.59 40.02 6.58
CA ASN A 47 8.51 40.84 7.12
C ASN A 47 7.19 40.08 7.29
N ASP A 48 7.17 38.76 7.08
CA ASP A 48 5.94 37.99 7.26
C ASP A 48 5.63 37.79 8.76
N ALA A 49 4.38 38.01 9.13
CA ALA A 49 3.90 37.81 10.50
C ALA A 49 3.65 36.32 10.84
N ALA A 50 3.69 35.43 9.85
CA ALA A 50 3.49 33.99 10.01
C ALA A 50 4.27 33.21 8.94
N ALA A 51 4.64 31.96 9.24
CA ALA A 51 5.30 31.09 8.29
C ALA A 51 4.42 30.82 7.07
N ARG A 52 5.02 30.87 5.87
CA ARG A 52 4.34 30.67 4.60
C ARG A 52 4.98 29.53 3.84
N THR A 53 4.14 28.62 3.33
CA THR A 53 4.58 27.48 2.53
C THR A 53 3.88 27.50 1.18
N ALA A 54 4.65 27.42 0.10
CA ALA A 54 4.14 27.15 -1.23
C ALA A 54 4.03 25.63 -1.42
N ALA A 55 2.84 25.15 -1.81
CA ALA A 55 2.62 23.74 -2.10
C ALA A 55 3.31 23.34 -3.42
N GLY A 56 4.10 22.27 -3.38
CA GLY A 56 4.73 21.62 -4.51
C GLY A 56 3.98 20.34 -4.94
N PRO A 57 4.57 19.52 -5.81
CA PRO A 57 3.97 18.26 -6.26
C PRO A 57 3.80 17.27 -5.10
N THR A 58 2.94 16.27 -5.32
CA THR A 58 2.79 15.13 -4.40
C THR A 58 4.14 14.43 -4.22
N ALA A 59 4.53 14.22 -2.96
CA ALA A 59 5.73 13.49 -2.63
C ALA A 59 5.54 12.02 -3.00
N ALA A 60 6.52 11.43 -3.69
CA ALA A 60 6.52 10.00 -3.96
C ALA A 60 6.61 9.24 -2.63
N GLN A 61 5.50 8.64 -2.22
CA GLN A 61 5.43 7.86 -0.99
C GLN A 61 5.94 6.44 -1.23
N GLU A 62 6.57 5.88 -0.20
CA GLU A 62 6.86 4.45 -0.13
C GLU A 62 5.90 3.82 0.88
N PHE A 63 5.36 2.66 0.53
CA PHE A 63 4.55 1.87 1.44
C PHE A 63 5.00 0.41 1.42
N THR A 64 4.75 -0.28 2.51
CA THR A 64 5.10 -1.68 2.71
C THR A 64 3.86 -2.50 3.03
N LEU A 65 3.73 -3.64 2.37
CA LEU A 65 2.81 -4.72 2.71
C LEU A 65 3.59 -5.82 3.40
N SER A 66 3.06 -6.32 4.51
CA SER A 66 3.63 -7.48 5.18
C SER A 66 2.54 -8.37 5.73
N GLY A 67 2.82 -9.67 5.78
CA GLY A 67 1.83 -10.65 6.21
C GLY A 67 2.30 -12.08 6.05
N ARG A 68 1.33 -13.00 6.02
CA ARG A 68 1.58 -14.43 5.89
C ARG A 68 1.83 -14.79 4.43
N TRP A 69 2.90 -15.53 4.18
CA TRP A 69 3.19 -16.06 2.85
C TRP A 69 2.27 -17.23 2.50
N ASP A 70 1.86 -17.29 1.23
CA ASP A 70 0.99 -18.32 0.67
C ASP A 70 1.21 -18.36 -0.86
N ASP A 71 1.34 -19.56 -1.42
CA ASP A 71 1.61 -19.86 -2.83
C ASP A 71 0.38 -20.34 -3.60
N THR A 72 -0.82 -20.12 -3.07
CA THR A 72 -2.04 -20.48 -3.79
C THR A 72 -2.02 -19.82 -5.16
N PRO A 73 -2.14 -20.59 -6.26
CA PRO A 73 -2.06 -20.03 -7.60
C PRO A 73 -3.03 -18.87 -7.80
N GLU A 74 -2.59 -17.84 -8.53
CA GLU A 74 -3.36 -16.65 -8.93
C GLU A 74 -3.83 -15.70 -7.81
N ILE A 75 -3.93 -16.17 -6.57
CA ILE A 75 -4.48 -15.37 -5.46
C ILE A 75 -3.50 -15.19 -4.31
N GLY A 76 -2.55 -16.10 -4.15
CA GLY A 76 -1.55 -16.05 -3.10
C GLY A 76 -0.60 -14.85 -3.29
N PRO A 77 -0.12 -14.22 -2.21
CA PRO A 77 0.84 -13.14 -2.28
C PRO A 77 2.11 -13.53 -3.03
N ASP A 78 2.54 -14.78 -3.03
CA ASP A 78 3.69 -15.22 -3.82
C ASP A 78 3.40 -15.16 -5.33
N ALA A 79 2.28 -15.74 -5.76
CA ALA A 79 1.86 -15.77 -7.16
C ALA A 79 1.65 -14.35 -7.74
N VAL A 80 1.14 -13.43 -6.92
CA VAL A 80 0.89 -12.04 -7.34
C VAL A 80 2.16 -11.18 -7.24
N LEU A 81 2.83 -11.17 -6.08
CA LEU A 81 3.85 -10.16 -5.79
C LEU A 81 5.22 -10.49 -6.39
N SER A 82 5.54 -11.76 -6.60
CA SER A 82 6.82 -12.16 -7.20
C SER A 82 6.95 -11.73 -8.67
N GLY A 83 5.84 -11.75 -9.42
CA GLY A 83 5.80 -11.39 -10.84
C GLY A 83 5.79 -9.90 -11.12
N VAL A 84 5.51 -9.07 -10.12
CA VAL A 84 5.37 -7.60 -10.29
C VAL A 84 6.59 -6.83 -9.80
N VAL A 85 7.61 -7.50 -9.26
CA VAL A 85 8.87 -6.86 -8.84
C VAL A 85 9.53 -6.16 -10.02
N GLY A 86 9.83 -4.87 -9.87
CA GLY A 86 10.39 -4.03 -10.92
C GLY A 86 9.37 -3.45 -11.91
N HIS A 87 8.08 -3.74 -11.73
CA HIS A 87 7.00 -3.25 -12.57
C HIS A 87 6.09 -2.28 -11.81
N SER A 88 5.51 -1.32 -12.55
CA SER A 88 4.45 -0.43 -12.05
C SER A 88 3.11 -1.15 -12.12
N VAL A 89 2.42 -1.23 -10.99
CA VAL A 89 1.12 -1.91 -10.84
C VAL A 89 0.10 -1.02 -10.15
N ALA A 90 -1.17 -1.25 -10.44
CA ALA A 90 -2.26 -0.60 -9.72
C ALA A 90 -2.43 -1.22 -8.32
N VAL A 91 -2.64 -0.36 -7.33
CA VAL A 91 -2.89 -0.75 -5.95
C VAL A 91 -4.12 -0.02 -5.44
N GLU A 92 -4.95 -0.76 -4.73
CA GLU A 92 -6.15 -0.26 -4.08
C GLU A 92 -6.13 -0.62 -2.60
N TYR A 93 -6.53 0.33 -1.76
CA TYR A 93 -6.62 0.16 -0.33
C TYR A 93 -7.87 0.83 0.22
N GLY A 94 -8.65 0.07 0.97
CA GLY A 94 -9.82 0.55 1.68
C GLY A 94 -9.67 0.32 3.17
N PRO A 95 -9.48 1.35 4.02
CA PRO A 95 -9.23 1.15 5.45
C PRO A 95 -10.38 0.47 6.20
N VAL A 96 -11.60 0.49 5.65
CA VAL A 96 -12.81 -0.13 6.24
C VAL A 96 -13.44 -1.15 5.28
N GLY A 97 -12.76 -1.47 4.18
CA GLY A 97 -13.19 -2.45 3.18
C GLY A 97 -13.40 -1.83 1.81
N SER A 98 -14.11 -2.57 0.95
CA SER A 98 -14.42 -2.21 -0.44
C SER A 98 -15.92 -2.03 -0.73
N ALA A 99 -16.75 -1.88 0.30
CA ALA A 99 -18.18 -1.65 0.09
C ALA A 99 -18.45 -0.22 -0.39
N SER A 100 -19.53 -0.02 -1.16
CA SER A 100 -19.90 1.30 -1.68
C SER A 100 -20.02 2.35 -0.58
N GLY A 101 -19.49 3.55 -0.85
CA GLY A 101 -19.43 4.66 0.10
C GLY A 101 -18.31 4.54 1.13
N GLN A 102 -17.54 3.44 1.15
CA GLN A 102 -16.32 3.35 1.96
C GLN A 102 -15.16 4.08 1.30
N ARG A 103 -14.26 4.61 2.13
CA ARG A 103 -13.07 5.33 1.67
C ARG A 103 -12.18 4.40 0.83
N ARG A 104 -11.69 4.91 -0.29
CA ARG A 104 -10.74 4.22 -1.17
C ARG A 104 -9.50 5.08 -1.37
N VAL A 105 -8.35 4.43 -1.35
CA VAL A 105 -7.08 4.93 -1.84
C VAL A 105 -6.72 4.11 -3.06
N SER A 106 -6.45 4.74 -4.19
CA SER A 106 -6.06 4.07 -5.43
C SER A 106 -4.86 4.78 -6.06
N GLY A 107 -3.99 4.05 -6.73
CA GLY A 107 -2.87 4.65 -7.45
C GLY A 107 -1.98 3.62 -8.12
N THR A 108 -0.99 4.11 -8.85
CA THR A 108 0.03 3.29 -9.49
C THR A 108 1.32 3.34 -8.68
N PHE A 109 1.92 2.16 -8.47
CA PHE A 109 3.12 2.01 -7.66
C PHE A 109 4.07 1.00 -8.29
N VAL A 110 5.37 1.30 -8.26
CA VAL A 110 6.43 0.35 -8.63
C VAL A 110 6.72 -0.55 -7.44
N CYS A 111 6.68 -1.87 -7.63
CA CYS A 111 7.17 -2.81 -6.64
C CYS A 111 8.71 -2.79 -6.64
N LEU A 112 9.31 -2.29 -5.56
CA LEU A 112 10.76 -2.19 -5.41
C LEU A 112 11.39 -3.50 -4.94
N SER A 113 10.69 -4.22 -4.07
CA SER A 113 11.19 -5.50 -3.57
C SER A 113 10.06 -6.38 -3.04
N TYR A 114 10.25 -7.68 -3.21
CA TYR A 114 9.48 -8.73 -2.55
C TYR A 114 10.46 -9.67 -1.84
N ARG A 115 10.23 -9.93 -0.55
CA ARG A 115 11.11 -10.77 0.28
C ARG A 115 10.28 -11.77 1.05
N ILE A 116 10.76 -13.01 1.08
CA ILE A 116 10.21 -14.09 1.89
C ILE A 116 11.15 -14.31 3.07
N SER A 117 10.59 -14.39 4.26
CA SER A 117 11.34 -14.65 5.49
C SER A 117 10.68 -15.79 6.26
N SER A 118 11.51 -16.65 6.84
CA SER A 118 11.04 -17.74 7.69
C SER A 118 12.01 -17.98 8.82
N ARG A 119 11.50 -18.48 9.94
CA ARG A 119 12.27 -19.06 11.02
C ARG A 119 11.82 -20.50 11.20
N ALA A 120 12.75 -21.40 11.50
CA ALA A 120 12.40 -22.80 11.75
C ALA A 120 11.36 -22.87 12.89
N GLY A 121 10.16 -23.37 12.58
CA GLY A 121 9.05 -23.46 13.54
C GLY A 121 8.07 -22.28 13.55
N GLU A 122 8.27 -21.25 12.75
CA GLU A 122 7.34 -20.11 12.59
C GLU A 122 6.69 -20.12 11.19
N PRO A 123 5.47 -19.55 11.04
CA PRO A 123 4.86 -19.38 9.72
C PRO A 123 5.74 -18.49 8.82
N VAL A 124 5.82 -18.86 7.55
CA VAL A 124 6.52 -18.08 6.53
C VAL A 124 5.83 -16.72 6.35
N ARG A 125 6.62 -15.66 6.27
CA ARG A 125 6.15 -14.27 6.14
C ARG A 125 6.68 -13.66 4.85
N PHE A 126 5.92 -12.74 4.28
CA PHE A 126 6.39 -11.92 3.17
C PHE A 126 6.44 -10.44 3.57
N GLU A 127 7.29 -9.70 2.86
CA GLU A 127 7.36 -8.26 2.88
C GLU A 127 7.53 -7.73 1.44
N ALA A 128 6.66 -6.81 1.04
CA ALA A 128 6.71 -6.15 -0.26
C ALA A 128 6.78 -4.64 -0.08
N THR A 129 7.73 -4.00 -0.74
CA THR A 129 7.92 -2.54 -0.69
C THR A 129 7.59 -1.95 -2.04
N PHE A 130 6.80 -0.88 -2.01
CA PHE A 130 6.30 -0.18 -3.18
C PHE A 130 6.63 1.29 -3.09
N ARG A 131 6.84 1.91 -4.25
CA ARG A 131 7.03 3.36 -4.39
C ARG A 131 6.02 3.92 -5.36
N GLN A 132 5.42 5.04 -4.99
CA GLN A 132 4.45 5.75 -5.81
C GLN A 132 5.05 6.11 -7.17
N ASP A 133 4.33 5.73 -8.23
CA ASP A 133 4.66 6.01 -9.62
C ASP A 133 3.42 6.56 -10.33
N GLY A 134 3.14 7.84 -10.04
CA GLY A 134 1.94 8.53 -10.52
C GLY A 134 1.17 9.19 -9.39
N LEU A 135 -0.09 9.56 -9.68
CA LEU A 135 -0.97 10.19 -8.70
C LEU A 135 -1.62 9.11 -7.83
N VAL A 136 -1.62 9.32 -6.51
CA VAL A 136 -2.51 8.59 -5.59
C VAL A 136 -3.80 9.38 -5.48
N GLU A 137 -4.93 8.73 -5.64
CA GLU A 137 -6.27 9.30 -5.55
C GLU A 137 -6.95 8.84 -4.27
N LEU A 138 -7.68 9.77 -3.65
CA LEU A 138 -8.48 9.48 -2.47
C LEU A 138 -9.96 9.64 -2.81
N GLY A 139 -10.64 8.51 -2.97
CA GLY A 139 -12.02 8.44 -3.42
C GLY A 139 -12.95 7.70 -2.46
N VAL A 140 -14.07 7.27 -3.01
CA VAL A 140 -14.98 6.29 -2.41
C VAL A 140 -15.25 5.19 -3.43
N TRP A 141 -15.64 4.02 -2.95
CA TRP A 141 -16.14 2.93 -3.80
C TRP A 141 -17.52 3.21 -4.36
#